data_AF-A0A7V4G9Z2-F1
#
_entry.id   AF-A0A7V4G9Z2-F1
#
_cell.length_a   1.000
_cell.length_b   1.000
_cell.length_c   1.000
_cell.angle_alpha   90.00
_cell.angle_beta   90.00
_cell.angle_gamma   90.00
#
_symmetry.space_group_name_H-M   'P 1'
#
loop_
_entity.id
_entity.type
_entity.pdbx_description
1 polymer ?
#
loop_
_entity_poly.entity_id
_entity_poly.type
_entity_poly.pdbx_seq_one_letter_code
_entity_poly.pdbx_strand_id
1 'polypeptide(L)'
;MIINAAALADIYVGLNTVFNAAFQATEVWHPQVAMTVPAKTRIMDYKFMLDFPMVREWLGDRVVRSLAGKSYQITTKDWEATIEVDRNDIRDDQVGLYSHIVSALGEEARSHPD
;
A
#
# COMPACT_ATOMS: atom_id res chain seq x y z
N MET A 1 -15.96 -31.18 -5.81
CA MET A 1 -15.62 -31.04 -4.39
C MET A 1 -16.87 -30.88 -3.52
N ILE A 2 -16.90 -31.45 -2.30
CA ILE A 2 -17.96 -31.16 -1.32
C ILE A 2 -17.67 -29.79 -0.70
N ILE A 3 -18.61 -28.86 -0.79
CA ILE A 3 -18.48 -27.55 -0.15
C ILE A 3 -18.81 -27.71 1.33
N ASN A 4 -17.78 -27.63 2.17
CA ASN A 4 -17.88 -27.65 3.62
C ASN A 4 -16.91 -26.63 4.23
N ALA A 5 -17.01 -26.40 5.54
CA ALA A 5 -16.19 -25.40 6.22
C ALA A 5 -14.67 -25.67 6.10
N ALA A 6 -14.25 -26.94 6.11
CA ALA A 6 -12.84 -27.30 5.96
C ALA A 6 -12.32 -26.97 4.55
N ALA A 7 -13.06 -27.35 3.52
CA ALA A 7 -12.68 -27.10 2.13
C ALA A 7 -12.63 -25.59 1.80
N LEU A 8 -13.53 -24.79 2.37
CA LEU A 8 -13.48 -23.33 2.23
C LEU A 8 -12.26 -22.72 2.95
N ALA A 9 -11.88 -23.26 4.11
CA ALA A 9 -10.68 -22.81 4.82
C ALA A 9 -9.40 -23.16 4.03
N ASP A 10 -9.32 -24.35 3.45
CA ASP A 10 -8.18 -24.77 2.63
C ASP A 10 -8.04 -23.90 1.38
N ILE A 11 -9.15 -23.59 0.69
CA ILE A 11 -9.16 -22.66 -0.44
C ILE A 11 -8.67 -21.28 -0.02
N TYR A 12 -9.17 -20.76 1.10
CA TYR A 12 -8.75 -19.45 1.61
C TYR A 12 -7.24 -19.42 1.89
N VAL A 13 -6.70 -20.46 2.54
CA VAL A 13 -5.26 -20.57 2.80
C VAL A 13 -4.49 -20.61 1.48
N GLY A 14 -4.94 -21.41 0.51
CA GLY A 14 -4.33 -21.51 -0.82
C GLY A 14 -4.28 -20.15 -1.53
N LEU A 15 -5.41 -19.46 -1.66
CA LEU A 15 -5.47 -18.14 -2.29
C LEU A 15 -4.64 -17.10 -1.52
N ASN A 16 -4.68 -17.14 -0.19
CA ASN A 16 -3.87 -16.24 0.64
C ASN A 16 -2.36 -16.48 0.44
N THR A 17 -1.91 -17.71 0.24
CA THR A 17 -0.49 -17.97 -0.10
C THR A 17 -0.10 -17.39 -1.45
N VAL A 18 -0.97 -17.51 -2.47
CA VAL A 18 -0.74 -16.89 -3.79
C VAL A 18 -0.68 -15.38 -3.68
N PHE A 19 -1.61 -14.76 -2.94
CA PHE A 19 -1.65 -13.32 -2.70
C PHE A 19 -0.35 -12.82 -2.05
N ASN A 20 0.07 -13.45 -0.95
CA ASN A 20 1.27 -13.02 -0.22
C ASN A 20 2.54 -13.23 -1.03
N ALA A 21 2.60 -14.28 -1.85
CA ALA A 21 3.74 -14.53 -2.72
C ALA A 21 3.88 -13.42 -3.78
N ALA A 22 2.77 -13.04 -4.42
CA ALA A 22 2.76 -11.94 -5.39
C ALA A 22 3.11 -10.61 -4.71
N PHE A 23 2.46 -10.28 -3.60
CA PHE A 23 2.71 -9.04 -2.84
C PHE A 23 4.19 -8.86 -2.43
N GLN A 24 4.88 -9.94 -2.07
CA GLN A 24 6.30 -9.89 -1.70
C GLN A 24 7.23 -9.77 -2.91
N ALA A 25 6.83 -10.34 -4.06
CA ALA A 25 7.62 -10.32 -5.28
C ALA A 25 7.52 -8.99 -6.04
N THR A 26 6.45 -8.21 -5.85
CA THR A 26 6.24 -6.94 -6.54
C THR A 26 7.22 -5.87 -6.06
N GLU A 27 8.06 -5.41 -7.00
CA GLU A 27 8.95 -4.27 -6.79
C GLU A 27 8.18 -2.95 -6.86
N VAL A 28 8.56 -2.01 -5.99
CA VAL A 28 7.95 -0.67 -5.92
C VAL A 28 9.01 0.43 -5.97
N TRP A 29 8.61 1.58 -6.48
CA TRP A 29 9.47 2.72 -6.77
C TRP A 29 9.37 3.83 -5.74
N HIS A 30 8.27 3.94 -4.99
CA HIS A 30 8.02 4.97 -3.99
C HIS A 30 9.15 5.09 -2.96
N PRO A 31 9.83 4.02 -2.50
CA PRO A 31 10.94 4.17 -1.56
C PRO A 31 12.17 4.86 -2.18
N GLN A 32 12.28 4.88 -3.50
CA GLN A 32 13.37 5.52 -4.23
C GLN A 32 13.10 7.00 -4.50
N VAL A 33 11.83 7.40 -4.68
CA VAL A 33 11.45 8.77 -5.06
C VAL A 33 10.77 9.57 -3.95
N ALA A 34 10.25 8.91 -2.92
CA ALA A 34 9.45 9.51 -1.86
C ALA A 34 9.79 8.95 -0.48
N MET A 35 9.53 9.75 0.56
CA MET A 35 9.62 9.30 1.94
C MET A 35 8.27 8.76 2.42
N THR A 36 8.29 7.60 3.09
CA THR A 36 7.08 7.04 3.72
C THR A 36 6.87 7.65 5.10
N VAL A 37 5.73 8.32 5.30
CA VAL A 37 5.34 8.84 6.62
C VAL A 37 4.08 8.10 7.10
N PRO A 38 4.10 7.45 8.27
CA PRO A 38 2.93 6.74 8.77
C PRO A 38 1.82 7.75 9.14
N ALA A 39 0.64 7.59 8.53
CA ALA A 39 -0.52 8.39 8.87
C ALA A 39 -1.11 7.91 10.21
N LYS A 40 -1.21 8.83 11.19
CA LYS A 40 -1.83 8.55 12.51
C LYS A 40 -3.15 9.29 12.71
N THR A 41 -3.43 10.29 11.88
CA THR A 41 -4.63 11.12 11.97
C THR A 41 -5.27 11.25 10.60
N ARG A 42 -6.58 11.58 10.57
CA ARG A 42 -7.36 11.78 9.33
C ARG A 42 -6.76 12.86 8.42
N ILE A 43 -6.15 13.87 9.04
CA ILE A 43 -5.45 14.95 8.36
C ILE A 43 -4.04 14.99 8.92
N MET A 44 -3.07 14.96 8.03
CA MET A 44 -1.66 15.09 8.35
C MET A 44 -1.20 16.47 7.88
N ASP A 45 -0.76 17.32 8.80
CA ASP A 45 -0.22 18.66 8.49
C ASP A 45 1.31 18.60 8.40
N TYR A 46 1.84 18.87 7.21
CA TYR A 46 3.25 18.81 6.86
C TYR A 46 3.87 20.21 6.71
N LYS A 47 3.63 21.07 7.69
CA LYS A 47 4.23 22.41 7.77
C LYS A 47 5.77 22.41 7.56
N PHE A 48 6.47 21.35 8.00
CA PHE A 48 7.92 21.23 7.87
C PHE A 48 8.43 21.08 6.43
N MET A 49 7.60 20.62 5.47
CA MET A 49 8.03 20.44 4.08
C MET A 49 8.32 21.76 3.35
N LEU A 50 7.93 22.90 3.92
CA LEU A 50 8.17 24.21 3.33
C LEU A 50 9.41 24.89 3.93
N ASP A 51 10.06 24.25 4.89
CA ASP A 51 11.09 24.82 5.74
C ASP A 51 12.44 24.08 5.61
N PHE A 52 12.75 23.51 4.44
CA PHE A 52 14.02 22.81 4.24
C PHE A 52 15.24 23.75 4.41
N PRO A 53 16.14 23.47 5.36
CA PRO A 53 17.31 24.31 5.59
C PRO A 53 18.34 24.10 4.48
N MET A 54 18.54 25.11 3.63
CA MET A 54 19.66 25.13 2.70
C MET A 54 20.93 25.62 3.42
N VAL A 55 22.03 24.90 3.26
CA VAL A 55 23.35 25.34 3.72
C VAL A 55 23.78 26.53 2.87
N ARG A 56 24.24 27.59 3.53
CA ARG A 56 24.85 28.75 2.88
C ARG A 56 26.27 28.91 3.40
N GLU A 57 27.14 29.47 2.57
CA GLU A 57 28.47 29.88 3.02
C GLU A 57 28.36 30.90 4.15
N TRP A 58 29.27 30.79 5.12
CA TRP A 58 29.26 31.62 6.31
C TRP A 58 29.91 32.99 6.00
N LEU A 59 29.07 33.97 5.67
CA LEU A 59 29.47 35.36 5.50
C LEU A 59 28.95 36.18 6.70
N GLY A 60 29.77 36.31 7.74
CA GLY A 60 29.43 37.04 8.97
C GLY A 60 28.61 36.25 10.00
N ASP A 61 27.81 36.95 10.81
CA ASP A 61 27.05 36.34 11.92
C ASP A 61 25.98 35.34 11.47
N ARG A 62 25.61 34.43 12.38
CA ARG A 62 24.58 33.40 12.13
C ARG A 62 23.22 34.06 11.90
N VAL A 63 22.65 33.87 10.71
CA VAL A 63 21.27 34.29 10.42
C VAL A 63 20.31 33.13 10.68
N VAL A 64 19.34 33.37 11.55
CA VAL A 64 18.23 32.45 11.81
C VAL A 64 17.12 32.75 10.80
N ARG A 65 16.71 31.74 10.02
CA ARG A 65 15.54 31.85 9.15
C ARG A 65 14.26 31.65 9.96
N SER A 66 13.28 32.53 9.76
CA SER A 66 11.93 32.35 10.31
C SER A 66 11.17 31.34 9.46
N LEU A 67 10.63 30.30 10.11
CA LEU A 67 9.84 29.24 9.50
C LEU A 67 8.48 29.84 9.10
N ALA A 68 8.16 29.86 7.79
CA ALA A 68 6.93 30.49 7.32
C ALA A 68 5.74 29.57 7.61
N GLY A 69 4.65 30.12 8.14
CA GLY A 69 3.45 29.40 8.59
C GLY A 69 2.56 28.79 7.49
N LYS A 70 3.12 28.31 6.39
CA LYS A 70 2.32 27.68 5.33
C LYS A 70 1.97 26.24 5.74
N SER A 71 0.68 25.89 5.70
CA SER A 71 0.20 24.54 5.98
C SER A 71 0.16 23.72 4.70
N TYR A 72 0.54 22.45 4.80
CA TYR A 72 0.35 21.47 3.72
C TYR A 72 -0.39 20.28 4.33
N GLN A 73 -1.67 20.16 4.02
CA GLN A 73 -2.53 19.14 4.63
C GLN A 73 -2.82 18.03 3.63
N ILE A 74 -2.51 16.79 4.01
CA ILE A 74 -2.93 15.59 3.28
C ILE A 74 -4.05 14.93 4.06
N THR A 75 -5.13 14.56 3.37
CA THR A 75 -6.23 13.78 3.95
C THR A 75 -6.02 12.30 3.64
N THR A 76 -6.11 11.46 4.67
CA THR A 76 -6.03 10.00 4.54
C THR A 76 -7.22 9.50 3.72
N LYS A 77 -6.98 8.55 2.81
CA LYS A 77 -8.00 7.89 1.99
C LYS A 77 -7.95 6.38 2.23
N ASP A 78 -9.13 5.77 2.27
CA ASP A 78 -9.29 4.33 2.38
C ASP A 78 -9.42 3.72 0.97
N TRP A 79 -8.85 2.53 0.79
CA TRP A 79 -8.80 1.82 -0.49
C TRP A 79 -9.19 0.36 -0.28
N GLU A 80 -9.94 -0.21 -1.22
CA GLU A 80 -10.34 -1.61 -1.19
C GLU A 80 -10.29 -2.24 -2.58
N ALA A 81 -9.96 -3.53 -2.61
CA ALA A 81 -10.11 -4.38 -3.77
C ALA A 81 -10.54 -5.77 -3.27
N THR A 82 -11.57 -6.35 -3.90
CA THR A 82 -12.16 -7.62 -3.48
C THR A 82 -12.38 -8.51 -4.69
N ILE A 83 -12.17 -9.82 -4.52
CA ILE A 83 -12.42 -10.84 -5.53
C ILE A 83 -13.52 -11.78 -5.03
N GLU A 84 -14.46 -12.10 -5.91
CA GLU A 84 -15.47 -13.12 -5.70
C GLU A 84 -15.03 -14.43 -6.38
N VAL A 85 -15.38 -15.57 -5.78
CA VAL A 85 -15.19 -16.90 -6.35
C VAL A 85 -16.56 -17.58 -6.44
N ASP A 86 -16.95 -18.01 -7.65
CA ASP A 86 -18.24 -18.66 -7.85
C ASP A 86 -18.30 -20.01 -7.10
N ARG A 87 -19.43 -20.26 -6.43
CA ARG A 87 -19.74 -21.54 -5.79
C ARG A 87 -19.62 -22.72 -6.77
N ASN A 88 -20.02 -22.54 -8.02
CA ASN A 88 -19.94 -23.59 -9.04
C ASN A 88 -18.49 -23.96 -9.34
N ASP A 89 -17.59 -22.99 -9.42
CA ASP A 89 -16.16 -23.24 -9.65
C ASP A 89 -15.52 -23.97 -8.46
N ILE A 90 -15.97 -23.66 -7.24
CA ILE A 90 -15.57 -24.40 -6.03
C ILE A 90 -16.08 -25.84 -6.09
N ARG A 91 -17.34 -26.03 -6.51
CA ARG A 91 -17.92 -27.38 -6.64
C ARG A 91 -17.20 -28.20 -7.72
N ASP A 92 -16.80 -27.56 -8.81
CA ASP A 92 -16.24 -28.20 -9.99
C ASP A 92 -14.69 -28.23 -9.97
N ASP A 93 -14.08 -27.87 -8.82
CA ASP A 93 -12.64 -27.91 -8.54
C ASP A 93 -11.80 -27.04 -9.49
N GLN A 94 -12.36 -25.89 -9.89
CA GLN A 94 -11.76 -24.93 -10.83
C GLN A 94 -11.11 -23.72 -10.12
N VAL A 95 -10.90 -23.81 -8.81
CA VAL A 95 -10.34 -22.71 -7.99
C VAL A 95 -8.95 -22.26 -8.45
N GLY A 96 -8.18 -23.16 -9.07
CA GLY A 96 -6.87 -22.84 -9.65
C GLY A 96 -6.89 -21.72 -10.70
N LEU A 97 -8.02 -21.49 -11.38
CA LEU A 97 -8.19 -20.41 -12.36
C LEU A 97 -8.08 -19.02 -11.71
N TYR A 98 -8.46 -18.92 -10.44
CA TYR A 98 -8.43 -17.66 -9.69
C TYR A 98 -7.03 -17.29 -9.22
N SER A 99 -6.05 -18.20 -9.31
CA SER A 99 -4.67 -17.93 -8.89
C SER A 99 -4.06 -16.72 -9.59
N HIS A 100 -4.29 -16.57 -10.90
CA HIS A 100 -3.80 -15.41 -11.66
C HIS A 100 -4.46 -14.09 -11.22
N ILE A 101 -5.75 -14.13 -10.93
CA ILE A 101 -6.51 -12.95 -10.49
C ILE A 101 -6.06 -12.54 -9.08
N VAL A 102 -5.84 -13.51 -8.19
CA VAL A 102 -5.36 -13.27 -6.82
C VAL A 102 -3.89 -12.83 -6.80
N SER A 103 -3.07 -13.31 -7.74
CA SER A 103 -1.70 -12.80 -7.95
C SER A 103 -1.73 -11.32 -8.37
N ALA A 104 -2.56 -10.98 -9.36
CA ALA A 104 -2.74 -9.60 -9.80
C ALA A 104 -3.27 -8.70 -8.66
N LEU A 105 -4.15 -9.21 -7.80
CA LEU A 105 -4.58 -8.49 -6.60
C LEU A 105 -3.42 -8.23 -5.63
N GLY A 106 -2.54 -9.21 -5.42
CA GLY A 106 -1.35 -9.05 -4.58
C GLY A 106 -0.38 -8.02 -5.15
N GLU A 107 -0.21 -8.00 -6.48
CA GLU A 107 0.58 -7.01 -7.20
C GLU A 107 0.00 -5.60 -7.02
N GLU A 108 -1.28 -5.41 -7.34
CA GLU A 108 -1.97 -4.13 -7.19
C GLU A 108 -1.98 -3.64 -5.73
N ALA A 109 -2.16 -4.54 -4.76
CA ALA A 109 -2.12 -4.17 -3.35
C ALA A 109 -0.73 -3.69 -2.91
N ARG A 110 0.35 -4.17 -3.56
CA ARG A 110 1.72 -3.76 -3.26
C ARG A 110 2.12 -2.48 -3.99
N SER A 111 1.73 -2.36 -5.26
CA SER A 111 2.02 -1.23 -6.14
C SER A 111 1.08 -0.04 -5.95
N HIS A 112 0.01 -0.16 -5.16
CA HIS A 112 -0.82 0.99 -4.83
C HIS A 112 -0.26 1.74 -3.61
N PRO A 113 -0.12 3.08 -3.63
CA PRO A 113 -0.38 4.04 -4.71
C PRO A 113 0.92 4.53 -5.40
N ASP A 114 1.82 3.60 -5.67
CA ASP A 114 3.19 3.84 -6.18
C ASP A 114 3.27 4.82 -7.35
#